data_AF-A0A2N6NXA4-F1
#
_entry.id   AF-A0A2N6NXA4-F1
#
_cell.length_a   1.000
_cell.length_b   1.000
_cell.length_c   1.000
_cell.angle_alpha   90.00
_cell.angle_beta   90.00
_cell.angle_gamma   90.00
#
_symmetry.space_group_name_H-M   'P 1'
#
loop_
_entity.id
_entity.type
_entity.pdbx_description
1 polymer ?
#
loop_
_entity_poly.entity_id
_entity_poly.type
_entity_poly.pdbx_seq_one_letter_code
_entity_poly.pdbx_strand_id
1 'polypeptide(L)'
;MWSAMDNTFGPVFPGEFDFTLLFERCMLGMVPAGIAILVLPVYLRAMASAINQVRPGRLLWAKLATATALVGIQLAAIILWRQAGLLRSDIALAASVLSFIASLAVAAILYIVHSFSLSPSSFLSIYLSITMAFDITMARSYFLRNSIDALGGLQAAVAGLKFVLMLLEEVPKRRLFRSKLPRPGIGETVGFWSRTLLLWVNPLLRVGFRKNISVQDLPDIGDRFDSKMLFDKFVSHWEQSQSTQVLITTLY
;
A
#
# COMPACT_ATOMS: atom_id res chain seq x y z
N MET A 1 30.40 -16.85 19.45
CA MET A 1 30.18 -17.90 18.42
C MET A 1 29.12 -17.48 17.41
N TRP A 2 27.93 -17.05 17.86
CA TRP A 2 26.83 -16.51 17.02
C TRP A 2 27.23 -15.36 16.07
N SER A 3 27.99 -14.37 16.56
CA SER A 3 28.29 -13.13 15.82
C SER A 3 29.14 -13.29 14.55
N ALA A 4 29.96 -14.34 14.44
CA ALA A 4 30.78 -14.59 13.25
C ALA A 4 29.98 -15.32 12.15
N MET A 5 29.07 -16.22 12.56
CA MET A 5 28.26 -17.03 11.65
C MET A 5 27.08 -16.24 11.06
N ASP A 6 26.56 -15.26 11.79
CA ASP A 6 25.47 -14.37 11.35
C ASP A 6 25.83 -13.45 10.17
N ASN A 7 27.13 -13.19 9.99
CA ASN A 7 27.66 -12.44 8.86
C ASN A 7 27.90 -13.32 7.62
N THR A 8 27.64 -14.63 7.70
CA THR A 8 27.81 -15.55 6.58
C THR A 8 26.51 -15.64 5.78
N PHE A 9 26.61 -15.55 4.45
CA PHE A 9 25.45 -15.66 3.56
C PHE A 9 25.04 -17.13 3.43
N GLY A 10 23.86 -17.49 3.94
CA GLY A 10 23.32 -18.85 3.84
C GLY A 10 21.88 -18.96 4.37
N PRO A 11 21.05 -19.84 3.79
CA PRO A 11 19.65 -19.98 4.21
C PRO A 11 19.47 -20.74 5.53
N VAL A 12 20.50 -21.43 6.03
CA VAL A 12 20.40 -22.27 7.23
C VAL A 12 21.54 -21.94 8.18
N PHE A 13 21.20 -21.57 9.41
CA PHE A 13 22.15 -21.48 10.50
C PHE A 13 22.58 -22.91 10.90
N PRO A 14 23.88 -23.25 10.89
CA PRO A 14 24.33 -24.61 11.20
C PRO A 14 23.88 -25.05 12.61
N GLY A 15 22.95 -26.02 12.68
CA GLY A 15 22.44 -26.59 13.93
C GLY A 15 21.04 -26.13 14.35
N GLU A 16 20.44 -25.14 13.67
CA GLU A 16 19.08 -24.66 13.92
C GLU A 16 18.31 -24.45 12.60
N PHE A 17 16.97 -24.57 12.61
CA PHE A 17 16.12 -24.32 11.44
C PHE A 17 15.81 -22.81 11.31
N ASP A 18 16.81 -21.94 11.42
CA ASP A 18 16.65 -20.48 11.31
C ASP A 18 17.62 -19.90 10.25
N PHE A 19 17.22 -18.80 9.62
CA PHE A 19 18.03 -18.09 8.61
C PHE A 19 19.20 -17.35 9.26
N THR A 20 20.28 -17.08 8.50
CA THR A 20 21.30 -16.14 8.96
C THR A 20 20.76 -14.70 8.90
N LEU A 21 21.16 -13.86 9.85
CA LEU A 21 20.68 -12.46 9.95
C LEU A 21 20.95 -11.66 8.67
N LEU A 22 22.10 -11.91 8.02
CA LEU A 22 22.47 -11.24 6.78
C LEU A 22 21.61 -11.72 5.60
N PHE A 23 21.36 -13.03 5.48
CA PHE A 23 20.48 -13.57 4.43
C PHE A 23 19.06 -13.04 4.58
N GLU A 24 18.52 -13.05 5.80
CA GLU A 24 17.18 -12.55 6.08
C GLU A 24 17.04 -11.08 5.67
N ARG A 25 18.00 -10.23 6.03
CA ARG A 25 18.01 -8.80 5.64
C ARG A 25 18.12 -8.58 4.14
N CYS A 26 18.97 -9.35 3.45
CA CYS A 26 19.11 -9.23 2.01
C CYS A 26 17.82 -9.65 1.29
N MET A 27 17.31 -10.84 1.59
CA MET A 27 16.16 -11.38 0.85
C MET A 27 14.84 -10.74 1.27
N LEU A 28 14.58 -10.64 2.57
CA LEU A 28 13.31 -10.15 3.08
C LEU A 28 13.28 -8.61 3.24
N GLY A 29 14.45 -7.95 3.22
CA GLY A 29 14.58 -6.49 3.33
C GLY A 29 14.92 -5.80 2.00
N MET A 30 16.05 -6.16 1.37
CA MET A 30 16.52 -5.46 0.16
C MET A 30 15.62 -5.70 -1.05
N VAL A 31 15.10 -6.93 -1.24
CA VAL A 31 14.26 -7.23 -2.40
C VAL A 31 12.96 -6.41 -2.37
N PRO A 32 12.17 -6.39 -1.29
CA PRO A 32 11.00 -5.51 -1.25
C PRO A 32 11.34 -4.03 -1.33
N ALA A 33 12.45 -3.61 -0.72
CA ALA A 33 12.90 -2.22 -0.80
C ALA A 33 13.22 -1.80 -2.24
N GLY A 34 13.90 -2.66 -3.00
CA GLY A 34 14.15 -2.44 -4.43
C GLY A 34 12.87 -2.33 -5.24
N ILE A 35 11.88 -3.21 -4.98
CA ILE A 35 10.57 -3.15 -5.64
C ILE A 35 9.88 -1.81 -5.39
N ALA A 36 9.82 -1.34 -4.13
CA ALA A 36 9.19 -0.06 -3.80
C ALA A 36 9.86 1.13 -4.53
N ILE A 37 11.18 1.12 -4.59
CA ILE A 37 11.97 2.17 -5.27
C ILE A 37 11.73 2.14 -6.78
N LEU A 38 11.70 0.96 -7.40
CA LEU A 38 11.43 0.82 -8.83
C LEU A 38 10.01 1.20 -9.22
N VAL A 39 9.05 1.03 -8.32
CA VAL A 39 7.64 1.37 -8.54
C VAL A 39 7.38 2.87 -8.37
N LEU A 40 8.09 3.55 -7.46
CA LEU A 40 7.97 5.00 -7.25
C LEU A 40 7.93 5.86 -8.53
N PRO A 41 8.84 5.73 -9.51
CA PRO A 41 8.81 6.56 -10.72
C PRO A 41 7.54 6.37 -11.56
N VAL A 42 6.92 5.18 -11.54
CA VAL A 42 5.64 4.94 -12.22
C VAL A 42 4.54 5.80 -11.60
N TYR A 43 4.49 5.86 -10.26
CA TYR A 43 3.54 6.71 -9.53
C TYR A 43 3.81 8.20 -9.73
N LEU A 44 5.08 8.61 -9.79
CA LEU A 44 5.45 10.01 -10.07
C LEU A 44 5.03 10.43 -11.48
N ARG A 45 5.17 9.55 -12.49
CA ARG A 45 4.67 9.82 -13.84
C ARG A 45 3.16 9.89 -13.89
N ALA A 46 2.46 8.97 -13.22
CA ALA A 46 1.00 9.01 -13.11
C ALA A 46 0.51 10.27 -12.39
N MET A 47 1.25 10.77 -11.40
CA MET A 47 0.97 12.03 -10.72
C MET A 47 1.06 13.23 -11.67
N ALA A 48 2.10 13.29 -12.51
CA ALA A 48 2.34 14.42 -13.41
C ALA A 48 1.21 14.65 -14.41
N SER A 49 0.47 13.59 -14.78
CA SER A 49 -0.69 13.66 -15.66
C SER A 49 -2.04 13.71 -14.94
N ALA A 50 -2.07 13.55 -13.62
CA ALA A 50 -3.31 13.44 -12.85
C ALA A 50 -3.76 14.78 -12.26
N ILE A 51 -5.07 14.98 -12.23
CA ILE A 51 -5.70 16.12 -11.56
C ILE A 51 -5.90 15.77 -10.07
N ASN A 52 -5.63 16.71 -9.17
CA ASN A 52 -5.79 16.51 -7.74
C ASN A 52 -7.28 16.41 -7.35
N GLN A 53 -7.74 15.19 -7.02
CA GLN A 53 -9.15 14.86 -6.82
C GLN A 53 -9.60 14.94 -5.35
N VAL A 54 -8.68 14.94 -4.38
CA VAL A 54 -8.99 14.76 -2.95
C VAL A 54 -8.61 16.01 -2.14
N ARG A 55 -9.50 16.45 -1.23
CA ARG A 55 -9.15 17.51 -0.28
C ARG A 55 -8.30 16.95 0.85
N PRO A 56 -7.24 17.64 1.31
CA PRO A 56 -6.49 17.21 2.48
C PRO A 56 -7.43 17.23 3.70
N GLY A 57 -7.51 16.11 4.41
CA GLY A 57 -8.25 16.03 5.67
C GLY A 57 -7.54 15.15 6.69
N ARG A 58 -8.19 14.87 7.82
CA ARG A 58 -7.57 14.19 8.97
C ARG A 58 -6.91 12.85 8.60
N LEU A 59 -7.47 12.12 7.64
CA LEU A 59 -6.91 10.84 7.16
C LEU A 59 -5.56 11.01 6.47
N LEU A 60 -5.35 12.10 5.71
CA LEU A 60 -4.04 12.40 5.10
C LEU A 60 -2.99 12.60 6.18
N TRP A 61 -3.31 13.43 7.19
CA TRP A 61 -2.41 13.73 8.29
C TRP A 61 -2.06 12.49 9.11
N ALA A 62 -3.05 11.62 9.38
CA ALA A 62 -2.80 10.35 10.07
C ALA A 62 -1.85 9.46 9.25
N LYS A 63 -2.10 9.29 7.95
CA LYS A 63 -1.22 8.50 7.07
C LYS A 63 0.19 9.07 7.00
N LEU A 64 0.31 10.39 6.88
CA LEU A 64 1.59 11.07 6.81
C LEU A 64 2.36 10.94 8.13
N ALA A 65 1.68 11.11 9.28
CA ALA A 65 2.29 10.92 10.59
C ALA A 65 2.82 9.50 10.78
N THR A 66 2.05 8.47 10.39
CA THR A 66 2.49 7.07 10.46
C THR A 66 3.65 6.80 9.50
N ALA A 67 3.64 7.38 8.29
CA ALA A 67 4.74 7.26 7.34
C ALA A 67 6.02 7.97 7.83
N THR A 68 5.91 9.16 8.43
CA THR A 68 7.03 9.87 9.03
C THR A 68 7.61 9.09 10.21
N ALA A 69 6.76 8.50 11.05
CA ALA A 69 7.21 7.61 12.12
C ALA A 69 7.98 6.40 11.56
N LEU A 70 7.51 5.81 10.45
CA LEU A 70 8.18 4.68 9.79
C LEU A 70 9.59 5.06 9.32
N VAL A 71 9.74 6.23 8.69
CA VAL A 71 11.03 6.78 8.26
C VAL A 71 11.94 7.02 9.47
N GLY A 72 11.41 7.60 10.55
CA GLY A 72 12.16 7.85 11.78
C GLY A 72 12.66 6.57 12.44
N ILE A 73 11.84 5.52 12.47
CA ILE A 73 12.22 4.20 13.00
C ILE A 73 13.31 3.56 12.13
N GLN A 74 13.22 3.64 10.80
CA GLN A 74 14.28 3.14 9.91
C GLN A 74 15.61 3.88 10.11
N LEU A 75 15.55 5.19 10.34
CA LEU A 75 16.74 5.98 10.68
C LEU A 75 17.34 5.58 12.04
N ALA A 76 16.49 5.41 13.05
CA ALA A 76 16.92 4.91 14.36
C ALA A 76 17.55 3.52 14.26
N ALA A 77 17.07 2.67 13.35
CA ALA A 77 17.64 1.35 13.10
C ALA A 77 19.08 1.47 12.63
N ILE A 78 19.34 2.32 11.62
CA ILE A 78 20.69 2.56 11.10
C ILE A 78 21.64 2.99 12.24
N ILE A 79 21.20 3.90 13.10
CA ILE A 79 22.00 4.39 14.24
C ILE A 79 22.30 3.26 15.22
N LEU A 80 21.28 2.46 15.58
CA LEU A 80 21.45 1.39 16.57
C LEU A 80 22.33 0.25 16.05
N TRP A 81 22.19 -0.12 14.78
CA TRP A 81 23.10 -1.07 14.13
C TRP A 81 24.54 -0.59 14.14
N ARG A 82 24.76 0.73 14.02
CA ARG A 82 26.09 1.32 14.00
C ARG A 82 26.71 1.26 15.39
N GLN A 83 25.93 1.59 16.42
CA GLN A 83 26.35 1.52 17.81
C GLN A 83 26.60 0.09 18.28
N ALA A 84 25.80 -0.87 17.84
CA ALA A 84 25.98 -2.29 18.15
C ALA A 84 27.22 -2.91 17.48
N GLY A 85 27.91 -2.18 16.59
CA GLY A 85 29.06 -2.69 15.86
C GLY A 85 28.73 -3.83 14.90
N LEU A 86 27.45 -4.03 14.60
CA LEU A 86 26.93 -5.09 13.72
C LEU A 86 26.93 -4.65 12.24
N LEU A 87 27.14 -3.36 11.98
CA LEU A 87 27.32 -2.77 10.65
C LEU A 87 28.72 -2.97 10.05
N ARG A 88 29.49 -3.96 10.52
CA ARG A 88 30.87 -4.22 10.07
C ARG A 88 30.99 -4.69 8.61
N SER A 89 29.89 -5.15 8.02
CA SER A 89 29.83 -5.56 6.61
C SER A 89 29.19 -4.47 5.76
N ASP A 90 29.83 -4.13 4.64
CA ASP A 90 29.30 -3.19 3.64
C ASP A 90 27.88 -3.56 3.18
N ILE A 91 27.55 -4.86 3.19
CA ILE A 91 26.25 -5.39 2.80
C ILE A 91 25.16 -4.99 3.80
N ALA A 92 25.45 -5.04 5.11
CA ALA A 92 24.50 -4.65 6.15
C ALA A 92 24.19 -3.14 6.10
N LEU A 93 25.18 -2.33 5.71
CA LEU A 93 25.03 -0.90 5.49
C LEU A 93 24.17 -0.62 4.28
N ALA A 94 24.47 -1.24 3.14
CA ALA A 94 23.69 -1.11 1.93
C ALA A 94 22.21 -1.50 2.17
N ALA A 95 21.96 -2.61 2.86
CA ALA A 95 20.59 -3.07 3.17
C ALA A 95 19.81 -2.07 4.05
N SER A 96 20.46 -1.49 5.05
CA SER A 96 19.84 -0.53 5.96
C SER A 96 19.53 0.80 5.26
N VAL A 97 20.47 1.29 4.44
CA VAL A 97 20.27 2.50 3.62
C VAL A 97 19.15 2.28 2.60
N LEU A 98 19.11 1.11 1.94
CA LEU A 98 18.08 0.78 0.97
C LEU A 98 16.69 0.71 1.62
N SER A 99 16.59 0.15 2.83
CA SER A 99 15.35 0.11 3.61
C SER A 99 14.85 1.51 3.99
N PHE A 100 15.78 2.41 4.36
CA PHE A 100 15.47 3.81 4.60
C PHE A 100 14.95 4.52 3.34
N ILE A 101 15.65 4.38 2.21
CA ILE A 101 15.21 4.95 0.92
C ILE A 101 13.84 4.40 0.52
N ALA A 102 13.60 3.09 0.70
CA ALA A 102 12.31 2.48 0.43
C ALA A 102 11.20 3.03 1.34
N SER A 103 11.48 3.35 2.60
CA SER A 103 10.49 3.98 3.49
C SER A 103 10.09 5.39 3.00
N LEU A 104 11.04 6.17 2.47
CA LEU A 104 10.74 7.44 1.80
C LEU A 104 9.92 7.23 0.52
N ALA A 105 10.28 6.23 -0.29
CA ALA A 105 9.55 5.90 -1.51
C ALA A 105 8.09 5.51 -1.19
N VAL A 106 7.86 4.68 -0.18
CA VAL A 106 6.53 4.31 0.30
C VAL A 106 5.76 5.53 0.79
N ALA A 107 6.40 6.43 1.56
CA ALA A 107 5.76 7.66 2.01
C ALA A 107 5.33 8.57 0.83
N ALA A 108 6.18 8.69 -0.19
CA ALA A 108 5.89 9.43 -1.41
C ALA A 108 4.74 8.79 -2.20
N ILE A 109 4.77 7.48 -2.44
CA ILE A 109 3.69 6.73 -3.10
C ILE A 109 2.38 6.91 -2.35
N LEU A 110 2.40 6.79 -1.02
CA LEU A 110 1.22 6.97 -0.17
C LEU A 110 0.63 8.37 -0.30
N TYR A 111 1.47 9.41 -0.36
CA TYR A 111 1.02 10.78 -0.56
C TYR A 111 0.39 11.00 -1.94
N ILE A 112 1.03 10.45 -2.99
CA ILE A 112 0.52 10.50 -4.37
C ILE A 112 -0.83 9.80 -4.46
N VAL A 113 -0.91 8.56 -3.97
CA VAL A 113 -2.17 7.78 -3.95
C VAL A 113 -3.24 8.50 -3.14
N HIS A 114 -2.88 9.16 -2.03
CA HIS A 114 -3.86 9.92 -1.26
C HIS A 114 -4.47 11.07 -2.06
N SER A 115 -3.63 11.85 -2.74
CA SER A 115 -4.02 13.10 -3.39
C SER A 115 -4.68 12.88 -4.75
N PHE A 116 -4.20 11.91 -5.52
CA PHE A 116 -4.58 11.71 -6.92
C PHE A 116 -5.52 10.51 -7.15
N SER A 117 -5.58 9.55 -6.23
CA SER A 117 -6.44 8.37 -6.37
C SER A 117 -7.61 8.35 -5.37
N LEU A 118 -8.81 8.20 -5.90
CA LEU A 118 -10.03 8.00 -5.11
C LEU A 118 -10.11 6.60 -4.52
N SER A 119 -9.64 5.59 -5.27
CA SER A 119 -9.52 4.23 -4.79
C SER A 119 -8.23 4.04 -3.97
N PRO A 120 -8.28 3.26 -2.88
CA PRO A 120 -7.08 2.78 -2.20
C PRO A 120 -6.18 2.00 -3.17
N SER A 121 -4.86 2.11 -3.02
CA SER A 121 -3.96 1.40 -3.93
C SER A 121 -3.84 -0.08 -3.55
N SER A 122 -4.26 -0.96 -4.46
CA SER A 122 -4.08 -2.41 -4.31
C SER A 122 -2.61 -2.79 -4.14
N PHE A 123 -1.72 -2.16 -4.91
CA PHE A 123 -0.28 -2.38 -4.79
C PHE A 123 0.22 -2.07 -3.37
N LEU A 124 -0.12 -0.88 -2.84
CA LEU A 124 0.33 -0.48 -1.50
C LEU A 124 -0.20 -1.42 -0.42
N SER A 125 -1.46 -1.85 -0.55
CA SER A 125 -2.09 -2.78 0.39
C SER A 125 -1.37 -4.14 0.40
N ILE A 126 -1.16 -4.74 -0.76
CA ILE A 126 -0.45 -6.03 -0.91
C ILE A 126 1.00 -5.91 -0.44
N TYR A 127 1.69 -4.86 -0.88
CA TYR A 127 3.09 -4.61 -0.53
C TYR A 127 3.27 -4.46 0.99
N LEU A 128 2.44 -3.65 1.65
CA LEU A 128 2.50 -3.48 3.09
C LEU A 128 2.20 -4.79 3.83
N SER A 129 1.23 -5.59 3.37
CA SER A 129 0.91 -6.88 3.99
C SER A 129 2.05 -7.90 3.89
N ILE A 130 2.63 -8.07 2.71
CA ILE A 130 3.73 -9.01 2.50
C ILE A 130 4.96 -8.57 3.29
N THR A 131 5.32 -7.29 3.20
CA THR A 131 6.51 -6.79 3.91
C THR A 131 6.32 -6.72 5.42
N MET A 132 5.09 -6.55 5.91
CA MET A 132 4.79 -6.69 7.34
C MET A 132 5.03 -8.12 7.82
N ALA A 133 4.64 -9.14 7.05
CA ALA A 133 4.91 -10.54 7.40
C ALA A 133 6.41 -10.82 7.49
N PHE A 134 7.20 -10.27 6.55
CA PHE A 134 8.66 -10.34 6.58
C PHE A 134 9.27 -9.60 7.77
N ASP A 135 8.72 -8.45 8.17
CA ASP A 135 9.21 -7.76 9.37
C ASP A 135 8.93 -8.54 10.65
N ILE A 136 7.81 -9.27 10.72
CA ILE A 136 7.46 -10.11 11.86
C ILE A 136 8.43 -11.28 11.98
N THR A 137 8.80 -11.93 10.87
CA THR A 137 9.81 -13.00 10.90
C THR A 137 11.15 -12.45 11.38
N MET A 138 11.58 -11.30 10.88
CA MET A 138 12.83 -10.65 11.32
C MET A 138 12.80 -10.28 12.79
N ALA A 139 11.69 -9.72 13.28
CA ALA A 139 11.54 -9.35 14.67
C ALA A 139 11.65 -10.58 15.59
N ARG A 140 11.02 -11.69 15.21
CA ARG A 140 11.15 -12.98 15.93
C ARG A 140 12.60 -13.44 15.95
N SER A 141 13.28 -13.46 14.79
CA SER A 141 14.69 -13.85 14.69
C SER A 141 15.60 -13.01 15.60
N TYR A 142 15.30 -11.71 15.73
CA TYR A 142 16.08 -10.81 16.58
C TYR A 142 15.83 -11.05 18.07
N PHE A 143 14.58 -11.28 18.48
CA PHE A 143 14.26 -11.60 19.88
C PHE A 143 14.78 -12.97 20.33
N LEU A 144 14.92 -13.94 19.42
CA LEU A 144 15.55 -15.22 19.75
C LEU A 144 17.05 -15.06 20.06
N ARG A 145 17.68 -13.99 19.55
CA ARG A 145 19.07 -13.66 19.81
C ARG A 145 19.12 -12.57 20.86
N ASN A 146 19.05 -12.96 22.14
CA ASN A 146 19.03 -12.09 23.34
C ASN A 146 20.05 -10.92 23.38
N SER A 147 21.05 -10.88 22.49
CA SER A 147 21.99 -9.77 22.34
C SER A 147 21.48 -8.60 21.48
N ILE A 148 20.34 -8.74 20.78
CA ILE A 148 19.82 -7.74 19.83
C ILE A 148 18.33 -7.40 20.04
N ASP A 149 17.81 -7.55 21.26
CA ASP A 149 16.40 -7.32 21.60
C ASP A 149 15.90 -5.91 21.24
N ALA A 150 16.75 -4.89 21.40
CA ALA A 150 16.41 -3.52 21.03
C ALA A 150 16.14 -3.36 19.52
N LEU A 151 16.87 -4.13 18.69
CA LEU A 151 16.63 -4.19 17.24
C LEU A 151 15.37 -4.98 16.91
N GLY A 152 15.09 -6.05 17.66
CA GLY A 152 13.83 -6.80 17.57
C GLY A 152 12.62 -5.91 17.85
N GLY A 153 12.68 -5.10 18.92
CA GLY A 153 11.64 -4.14 19.27
C GLY A 153 11.41 -3.09 18.17
N LEU A 154 12.48 -2.60 17.56
CA LEU A 154 12.39 -1.65 16.47
C LEU A 154 11.77 -2.27 15.22
N GLN A 155 12.16 -3.50 14.87
CA GLN A 155 11.58 -4.24 13.74
C GLN A 155 10.09 -4.57 13.96
N ALA A 156 9.72 -4.92 15.19
CA ALA A 156 8.32 -5.12 15.57
C ALA A 156 7.51 -3.81 15.45
N ALA A 157 8.10 -2.68 15.81
CA ALA A 157 7.48 -1.37 15.63
C ALA A 157 7.29 -1.02 14.14
N VAL A 158 8.25 -1.36 13.26
CA VAL A 158 8.10 -1.25 11.80
C VAL A 158 6.88 -2.06 11.33
N ALA A 159 6.78 -3.33 11.74
CA ALA A 159 5.64 -4.18 11.40
C ALA A 159 4.31 -3.58 11.86
N GLY A 160 4.26 -3.07 13.11
CA GLY A 160 3.10 -2.41 13.67
C GLY A 160 2.68 -1.15 12.90
N LEU A 161 3.64 -0.31 12.52
CA LEU A 161 3.36 0.88 11.70
C LEU A 161 2.86 0.51 10.29
N LYS A 162 3.42 -0.53 9.66
CA LYS A 162 2.93 -1.03 8.37
C LYS A 162 1.50 -1.58 8.49
N PHE A 163 1.19 -2.27 9.57
CA PHE A 163 -0.17 -2.72 9.87
C PHE A 163 -1.14 -1.53 9.99
N VAL A 164 -0.77 -0.51 10.78
CA VAL A 164 -1.58 0.71 10.92
C VAL A 164 -1.75 1.40 9.57
N LEU A 165 -0.69 1.55 8.77
CA LEU A 165 -0.77 2.11 7.42
C LEU A 165 -1.72 1.32 6.51
N MET A 166 -1.66 -0.01 6.56
CA MET A 166 -2.55 -0.90 5.82
C MET A 166 -4.01 -0.66 6.21
N LEU A 167 -4.32 -0.59 7.51
CA LEU A 167 -5.67 -0.28 7.99
C LEU A 167 -6.14 1.10 7.53
N LEU A 168 -5.27 2.11 7.61
CA LEU A 168 -5.58 3.47 7.13
C LEU A 168 -5.80 3.52 5.62
N GLU A 169 -5.14 2.65 4.85
CA GLU A 169 -5.34 2.52 3.41
C GLU A 169 -6.72 1.93 3.08
N GLU A 170 -7.21 1.00 3.88
CA GLU A 170 -8.54 0.39 3.73
C GLU A 170 -9.70 1.34 4.09
N VAL A 171 -9.45 2.46 4.78
CA VAL A 171 -10.50 3.42 5.13
C VAL A 171 -11.01 4.15 3.87
N PRO A 172 -12.32 4.05 3.53
CA PRO A 172 -12.87 4.66 2.33
C PRO A 172 -12.84 6.20 2.43
N LYS A 173 -12.34 6.86 1.38
CA LYS A 173 -12.17 8.32 1.31
C LYS A 173 -13.45 9.11 0.96
N ARG A 174 -14.63 8.49 1.04
CA ARG A 174 -15.91 9.02 0.48
C ARG A 174 -16.26 10.44 0.95
N ARG A 175 -15.86 10.83 2.17
CA ARG A 175 -16.12 12.17 2.75
C ARG A 175 -15.16 13.27 2.27
N LEU A 176 -14.05 12.93 1.62
CA LEU A 176 -12.99 13.87 1.22
C LEU A 176 -13.09 14.30 -0.26
N PHE A 177 -14.21 13.97 -0.89
CA PHE A 177 -14.47 14.16 -2.31
C PHE A 177 -14.60 15.65 -2.69
N ARG A 178 -13.97 16.06 -3.80
CA ARG A 178 -14.24 17.37 -4.43
C ARG A 178 -15.49 17.30 -5.30
N SER A 179 -16.42 18.23 -5.08
CA SER A 179 -17.77 18.26 -5.69
C SER A 179 -17.85 18.36 -7.22
N LYS A 180 -16.73 18.48 -7.94
CA LYS A 180 -16.71 18.68 -9.40
C LYS A 180 -16.63 17.39 -10.22
N LEU A 181 -16.57 16.21 -9.59
CA LEU A 181 -16.48 14.91 -10.25
C LEU A 181 -17.75 14.08 -10.01
N PRO A 182 -18.01 13.05 -10.85
CA PRO A 182 -19.05 12.07 -10.59
C PRO A 182 -18.80 11.35 -9.27
N ARG A 183 -19.81 11.25 -8.41
CA ARG A 183 -19.72 10.59 -7.11
C ARG A 183 -19.44 9.09 -7.32
N PRO A 184 -18.32 8.58 -6.79
CA PRO A 184 -17.99 7.17 -6.94
C PRO A 184 -18.94 6.30 -6.11
N GLY A 185 -19.30 5.15 -6.66
CA GLY A 185 -20.11 4.14 -5.97
C GLY A 185 -19.37 3.59 -4.76
N ILE A 186 -20.09 2.92 -3.84
CA ILE A 186 -19.46 2.34 -2.65
C ILE A 186 -18.37 1.35 -3.06
N GLY A 187 -18.64 0.46 -4.02
CA GLY A 187 -17.67 -0.54 -4.50
C GLY A 187 -16.40 0.04 -5.15
N GLU A 188 -16.44 1.29 -5.63
CA GLU A 188 -15.29 1.95 -6.26
C GLU A 188 -14.35 2.61 -5.23
N THR A 189 -14.83 2.87 -4.01
CA THR A 189 -14.05 3.52 -2.93
C THR A 189 -13.55 2.56 -1.86
N VAL A 190 -13.91 1.29 -1.97
CA VAL A 190 -13.54 0.22 -1.05
C VAL A 190 -12.08 -0.19 -1.25
N GLY A 191 -11.37 -0.44 -0.15
CA GLY A 191 -9.98 -0.89 -0.17
C GLY A 191 -9.79 -2.29 -0.75
N PHE A 192 -8.54 -2.67 -0.96
CA PHE A 192 -8.20 -3.93 -1.63
C PHE A 192 -8.63 -5.13 -0.80
N TRP A 193 -8.32 -5.14 0.50
CA TRP A 193 -8.69 -6.24 1.38
C TRP A 193 -10.20 -6.30 1.59
N SER A 194 -10.85 -5.14 1.79
CA SER A 194 -12.30 -5.08 1.92
C SER A 194 -13.03 -5.52 0.65
N ARG A 195 -12.46 -5.25 -0.54
CA ARG A 195 -13.00 -5.73 -1.82
C ARG A 195 -12.77 -7.22 -2.01
N THR A 196 -11.57 -7.72 -1.68
CA THR A 196 -11.18 -9.13 -1.85
C THR A 196 -11.95 -10.05 -0.91
N LEU A 197 -12.10 -9.64 0.36
CA LEU A 197 -12.83 -10.38 1.38
C LEU A 197 -14.33 -10.05 1.39
N LEU A 198 -14.81 -9.23 0.45
CA LEU A 198 -16.20 -8.77 0.34
C LEU A 198 -16.75 -8.15 1.65
N LEU A 199 -15.89 -7.57 2.48
CA LEU A 199 -16.27 -6.98 3.77
C LEU A 199 -17.24 -5.80 3.60
N TRP A 200 -17.21 -5.16 2.44
CA TRP A 200 -18.13 -4.07 2.09
C TRP A 200 -19.59 -4.53 1.98
N VAL A 201 -19.86 -5.84 1.81
CA VAL A 201 -21.20 -6.43 1.76
C VAL A 201 -21.76 -6.69 3.17
N ASN A 202 -20.90 -6.79 4.19
CA ASN A 202 -21.32 -7.09 5.57
C ASN A 202 -22.39 -6.14 6.13
N PRO A 203 -22.34 -4.81 5.91
CA PRO A 203 -23.41 -3.91 6.33
C PRO A 203 -24.76 -4.26 5.69
N LEU A 204 -24.77 -4.64 4.41
CA LEU A 204 -25.99 -5.02 3.69
C LEU A 204 -26.57 -6.34 4.22
N LEU A 205 -25.72 -7.35 4.47
CA LEU A 205 -26.12 -8.61 5.09
C LEU A 205 -26.71 -8.39 6.49
N ARG A 206 -26.11 -7.49 7.27
CA ARG A 206 -26.60 -7.15 8.61
C ARG A 206 -27.98 -6.48 8.57
N VAL A 207 -28.26 -5.66 7.56
CA VAL A 207 -29.57 -5.06 7.34
C VAL A 207 -30.58 -6.13 6.95
N GLY A 208 -30.25 -6.99 5.97
CA GLY A 208 -31.12 -8.08 5.53
C GLY A 208 -31.43 -9.10 6.63
N PHE A 209 -30.51 -9.30 7.58
CA PHE A 209 -30.75 -10.15 8.74
C PHE A 209 -31.72 -9.55 9.76
N ARG A 210 -31.84 -8.21 9.81
CA ARG A 210 -32.69 -7.50 10.78
C ARG A 210 -34.05 -7.08 10.21
N LYS A 211 -34.15 -6.89 8.89
CA LYS A 211 -35.37 -6.45 8.21
C LYS A 211 -35.37 -6.87 6.74
N ASN A 212 -36.55 -6.90 6.13
CA ASN A 212 -36.65 -7.02 4.67
C ASN A 212 -35.98 -5.83 3.99
N ILE A 213 -35.09 -6.12 3.05
CA ILE A 213 -34.35 -5.12 2.29
C ILE A 213 -35.33 -4.41 1.34
N SER A 214 -35.45 -3.09 1.48
CA SER A 214 -36.14 -2.23 0.50
C SER A 214 -35.14 -1.53 -0.41
N VAL A 215 -35.57 -1.02 -1.56
CA VAL A 215 -34.72 -0.29 -2.52
C VAL A 215 -33.97 0.88 -1.86
N GLN A 216 -34.60 1.51 -0.86
CA GLN A 216 -34.03 2.62 -0.09
C GLN A 216 -32.85 2.21 0.81
N ASP A 217 -32.74 0.92 1.11
CA ASP A 217 -31.65 0.35 1.92
C ASP A 217 -30.43 -0.04 1.08
N LEU A 218 -30.56 -0.04 -0.25
CA LEU A 218 -29.44 -0.35 -1.12
C LEU A 218 -28.44 0.81 -1.19
N PRO A 219 -27.13 0.50 -1.15
CA PRO A 219 -26.10 1.49 -1.37
C PRO A 219 -26.19 2.07 -2.78
N ASP A 220 -25.96 3.38 -2.88
CA ASP A 220 -25.84 4.07 -4.16
C ASP A 220 -24.74 3.43 -5.02
N ILE A 221 -25.12 3.05 -6.25
CA ILE A 221 -24.29 2.35 -7.24
C ILE A 221 -23.25 3.31 -7.83
N GLY A 222 -23.45 4.63 -7.67
CA GLY A 222 -22.55 5.68 -8.10
C GLY A 222 -22.86 6.19 -9.50
N ASP A 223 -22.54 7.45 -9.75
CA ASP A 223 -22.92 8.19 -10.95
C ASP A 223 -22.43 7.54 -12.25
N ARG A 224 -21.38 6.70 -12.17
CA ARG A 224 -20.84 5.99 -13.33
C ARG A 224 -21.81 4.97 -13.93
N PHE A 225 -22.69 4.41 -13.11
CA PHE A 225 -23.70 3.42 -13.51
C PHE A 225 -25.09 4.05 -13.65
N ASP A 226 -25.19 5.38 -13.60
CA ASP A 226 -26.43 6.09 -13.83
C ASP A 226 -26.92 5.86 -15.27
N SER A 227 -28.17 5.41 -15.41
CA SER A 227 -28.75 5.03 -16.70
C SER A 227 -28.81 6.20 -17.66
N LYS A 228 -29.09 7.41 -17.17
CA LYS A 228 -29.15 8.62 -18.00
C LYS A 228 -27.76 8.95 -18.53
N MET A 229 -26.75 8.96 -17.66
CA MET A 229 -25.36 9.22 -18.08
C MET A 229 -24.83 8.17 -19.08
N LEU A 230 -25.18 6.89 -18.89
CA LEU A 230 -24.80 5.82 -19.82
C LEU A 230 -25.53 5.94 -21.17
N PHE A 231 -26.81 6.29 -21.15
CA PHE A 231 -27.59 6.52 -22.36
C PHE A 231 -27.03 7.69 -23.17
N ASP A 232 -26.73 8.83 -22.54
CA ASP A 232 -26.16 10.00 -23.20
C ASP A 232 -24.81 9.68 -23.87
N LYS A 233 -23.97 8.87 -23.19
CA LYS A 233 -22.71 8.37 -23.78
C LYS A 233 -22.96 7.41 -24.93
N PHE A 234 -23.94 6.54 -24.84
CA PHE A 234 -24.26 5.60 -25.91
C PHE A 234 -24.72 6.36 -27.16
N VAL A 235 -25.64 7.32 -27.01
CA VAL A 235 -26.15 8.15 -28.11
C VAL A 235 -25.01 8.90 -28.81
N SER A 236 -24.08 9.50 -28.04
CA SER A 236 -22.96 10.23 -28.65
C SER A 236 -22.03 9.34 -29.48
N HIS A 237 -21.79 8.10 -29.06
CA HIS A 237 -20.99 7.15 -29.84
C HIS A 237 -21.78 6.60 -31.05
N TRP A 238 -23.08 6.39 -30.89
CA TRP A 238 -23.97 5.92 -31.96
C TRP A 238 -24.04 6.93 -33.11
N GLU A 239 -24.23 8.22 -32.81
CA GLU A 239 -24.25 9.30 -33.79
C GLU A 239 -22.91 9.45 -34.53
N GLN A 240 -21.78 9.38 -33.81
CA GLN A 240 -20.44 9.41 -34.43
C GLN A 240 -20.19 8.23 -35.38
N SER A 241 -20.65 7.03 -35.00
CA SER A 241 -20.55 5.85 -35.84
C SER A 241 -21.42 5.98 -37.10
N GLN A 242 -22.63 6.52 -36.99
CA GLN A 242 -23.50 6.74 -38.15
C GLN A 242 -22.93 7.79 -39.11
N SER A 243 -22.40 8.91 -38.62
CA SER A 243 -21.75 9.90 -39.49
C SER A 243 -20.53 9.33 -40.23
N THR A 244 -19.77 8.43 -39.59
CA THR A 244 -18.61 7.78 -40.21
C THR A 244 -19.04 6.76 -41.27
N GLN A 245 -20.12 6.00 -41.02
CA GLN A 245 -20.70 5.11 -42.03
C GLN A 245 -21.21 5.87 -43.25
N VAL A 246 -21.93 6.99 -43.05
CA VAL A 246 -22.46 7.81 -44.15
C VAL A 246 -21.35 8.33 -45.06
N LEU A 247 -20.22 8.78 -44.48
CA LEU A 247 -19.04 9.24 -45.22
C LEU A 247 -18.36 8.14 -46.05
N ILE A 248 -18.34 6.89 -45.56
CA ILE A 248 -17.76 5.77 -46.31
C ILE A 248 -18.66 5.37 -47.48
N THR A 249 -19.99 5.41 -47.32
CA THR A 249 -20.95 5.11 -48.41
C THR A 249 -21.10 6.23 -49.45
N THR A 250 -20.64 7.45 -49.19
CA THR A 250 -20.64 8.54 -50.19
C THR A 250 -19.33 8.66 -50.98
N LEU A 251 -18.29 7.92 -50.58
CA LEU A 251 -16.99 7.87 -51.25
C LEU A 251 -16.81 6.65 -52.17
N TYR A 252 -17.88 5.85 -52.36
CA TYR A 252 -18.00 4.77 -53.34
C TYR A 252 -19.18 5.06 -54.27
#